data_AF-A0AAU3Q7I5-F1
#
_entry.id   AF-A0AAU3Q7I5-F1
#
_cell.length_a   1.000
_cell.length_b   1.000
_cell.length_c   1.000
_cell.angle_alpha   90.00
_cell.angle_beta   90.00
_cell.angle_gamma   90.00
#
_symmetry.space_group_name_H-M   'P 1'
#
loop_
_entity.id
_entity.type
_entity.pdbx_description
1 polymer ?
#
loop_
_entity_poly.entity_id
_entity_poly.type
_entity_poly.pdbx_seq_one_letter_code
_entity_poly.pdbx_strand_id
1 'polypeptide(L)' 'MDEDERDRWAMDRLPFPYLEALRLRAAGVTDEVIAKVLALDVAAVGSVLAMAEVKLAAIRARGRR' A
#
# COMPACT_ATOMS: atom_id res chain seq x y z
N MET A 1 -7.21 14.51 15.02
CA MET A 1 -6.26 13.77 14.17
C MET A 1 -5.82 14.70 13.07
N ASP A 2 -4.55 15.08 13.03
CA ASP A 2 -3.99 15.81 11.88
C ASP A 2 -3.95 14.90 10.64
N GLU A 3 -3.55 15.43 9.48
CA GLU A 3 -3.53 14.66 8.23
C GLU A 3 -2.51 13.52 8.27
N ASP A 4 -1.33 13.76 8.83
CA ASP A 4 -0.26 12.77 8.97
C ASP A 4 -0.65 11.63 9.92
N GLU A 5 -1.34 11.94 11.01
CA GLU A 5 -1.84 10.97 11.98
C GLU A 5 -2.97 10.13 11.38
N ARG A 6 -3.85 10.70 10.53
CA ARG A 6 -4.84 9.94 9.76
C ARG A 6 -4.20 9.00 8.76
N ASP A 7 -3.16 9.46 8.08
CA ASP A 7 -2.45 8.65 7.09
C ASP A 7 -1.69 7.51 7.75
N ARG A 8 -1.00 7.76 8.87
CA ARG A 8 -0.39 6.69 9.69
C ARG A 8 -1.44 5.69 10.17
N TRP A 9 -2.55 6.17 10.72
CA TRP A 9 -3.66 5.32 11.19
C TRP A 9 -4.21 4.41 10.09
N ALA A 10 -4.31 4.91 8.85
CA ALA A 10 -4.82 4.17 7.72
C ALA A 10 -3.81 3.13 7.20
N MET A 11 -2.52 3.51 7.14
CA MET A 11 -1.43 2.61 6.76
C MET A 11 -1.28 1.44 7.75
N ASP A 12 -1.42 1.68 9.05
CA ASP A 12 -1.38 0.65 10.09
C ASP A 12 -2.49 -0.41 9.97
N ARG A 13 -3.57 -0.09 9.24
CA ARG A 13 -4.73 -1.00 9.02
C ARG A 13 -4.70 -1.68 7.66
N LEU A 14 -3.74 -1.35 6.82
CA LEU A 14 -3.61 -1.95 5.51
C LEU A 14 -3.02 -3.37 5.66
N PRO A 15 -3.57 -4.40 4.99
CA PRO A 15 -2.97 -5.73 5.06
C PRO A 15 -1.54 -5.71 4.54
N PHE A 16 -0.65 -6.45 5.21
CA PHE A 16 0.81 -6.45 4.98
C PHE A 16 1.24 -6.37 3.51
N PRO A 17 0.79 -7.23 2.57
CA PRO A 17 1.28 -7.18 1.20
C PRO A 17 0.97 -5.85 0.49
N TYR A 18 -0.10 -5.16 0.85
CA TYR A 18 -0.45 -3.85 0.29
C TYR A 18 0.34 -2.73 0.95
N LEU A 19 0.53 -2.80 2.28
CA LEU A 19 1.35 -1.83 3.01
C LEU A 19 2.78 -1.86 2.48
N GLU A 20 3.34 -3.06 2.38
CA GLU A 20 4.72 -3.24 1.97
C GLU A 20 4.93 -2.84 0.50
N ALA A 21 3.99 -3.16 -0.40
CA ALA A 21 4.03 -2.70 -1.79
C ALA A 21 4.11 -1.16 -1.90
N LEU A 22 3.27 -0.45 -1.15
CA LEU A 22 3.25 1.02 -1.16
C LEU A 22 4.53 1.61 -0.59
N ARG A 23 5.07 1.05 0.49
CA ARG A 23 6.33 1.53 1.12
C ARG A 23 7.51 1.36 0.18
N LEU A 24 7.63 0.20 -0.47
CA LEU A 24 8.69 -0.05 -1.44
C LEU A 24 8.58 0.88 -2.66
N ARG A 25 7.36 1.08 -3.19
CA ARG A 25 7.13 1.98 -4.31
C ARG A 25 7.46 3.44 -3.95
N ALA A 26 7.08 3.88 -2.76
CA ALA A 26 7.42 5.22 -2.25
C ALA A 26 8.94 5.41 -2.07
N ALA A 27 9.68 4.34 -1.77
CA ALA A 27 11.14 4.33 -1.71
C ALA A 27 11.83 4.27 -3.10
N GLY A 28 11.06 4.28 -4.20
CA GLY A 28 11.60 4.21 -5.56
C GLY A 28 12.09 2.82 -5.98
N VAL A 29 11.68 1.77 -5.26
CA VAL A 29 12.04 0.38 -5.58
C VAL A 29 11.33 -0.05 -6.86
N THR A 30 12.06 -0.79 -7.72
CA THR A 30 11.52 -1.25 -9.01
C THR A 30 10.52 -2.39 -8.83
N ASP A 31 9.68 -2.61 -9.84
CA ASP A 31 8.65 -3.63 -9.80
C ASP A 31 9.25 -5.04 -9.70
N GLU A 32 10.44 -5.30 -10.29
CA GLU A 32 11.14 -6.59 -10.16
C GLU A 32 11.54 -6.89 -8.71
N VAL A 33 12.00 -5.87 -7.99
CA VAL A 33 12.41 -6.03 -6.58
C VAL A 33 11.17 -6.14 -5.69
N ILE A 34 10.11 -5.36 -5.95
CA ILE A 34 8.83 -5.49 -5.24
C ILE A 34 8.26 -6.91 -5.42
N ALA A 35 8.26 -7.44 -6.64
CA ALA A 35 7.80 -8.80 -6.94
C ALA A 35 8.58 -9.83 -6.13
N LYS A 36 9.90 -9.68 -6.05
CA LYS A 36 10.75 -10.57 -5.27
C LYS A 36 10.45 -10.50 -3.76
N VAL A 37 10.30 -9.30 -3.21
CA VAL A 37 10.01 -9.12 -1.77
C VAL A 37 8.64 -9.71 -1.39
N LEU A 38 7.66 -9.53 -2.26
CA LEU A 38 6.29 -9.99 -2.01
C LEU A 38 6.00 -11.41 -2.50
N ALA A 39 7.01 -12.09 -3.06
CA ALA A 39 6.88 -13.41 -3.69
C ALA A 39 5.75 -13.48 -4.74
N LEU A 40 5.75 -12.50 -5.65
CA LEU A 40 4.78 -12.34 -6.73
C LEU A 40 5.43 -12.53 -8.11
N ASP A 41 4.59 -12.73 -9.13
CA ASP A 41 4.97 -12.46 -10.52
C ASP A 41 5.14 -10.94 -10.71
N VAL A 42 6.15 -10.51 -11.47
CA VAL A 42 6.36 -9.09 -11.81
C VAL A 42 5.13 -8.50 -12.49
N ALA A 43 4.45 -9.25 -13.35
CA ALA A 43 3.22 -8.82 -14.01
C ALA A 43 2.06 -8.56 -13.02
N ALA A 44 2.12 -9.11 -11.80
CA ALA A 44 1.11 -8.91 -10.77
C ALA A 44 1.34 -7.63 -9.93
N VAL A 45 2.54 -7.04 -9.97
CA VAL A 45 2.91 -5.89 -9.11
C VAL A 45 1.99 -4.69 -9.33
N GLY A 46 1.71 -4.34 -10.59
CA GLY A 46 0.81 -3.23 -10.91
C GLY A 46 -0.59 -3.41 -10.32
N SER A 47 -1.15 -4.63 -10.43
CA SER A 47 -2.46 -4.97 -9.87
C SER A 47 -2.47 -4.91 -8.34
N VAL A 48 -1.39 -5.35 -7.69
CA VAL A 48 -1.25 -5.28 -6.23
C VAL A 48 -1.15 -3.83 -5.74
N LEU A 49 -0.37 -2.99 -6.42
CA LEU A 49 -0.28 -1.56 -6.11
C LEU A 49 -1.63 -0.86 -6.29
N ALA A 50 -2.34 -1.11 -7.40
CA ALA A 50 -3.66 -0.55 -7.63
C ALA A 50 -4.66 -0.97 -6.53
N MET A 51 -4.64 -2.24 -6.14
CA MET A 51 -5.48 -2.74 -5.05
C MET A 51 -5.10 -2.15 -3.68
N ALA A 52 -3.81 -1.90 -3.44
CA ALA A 52 -3.32 -1.26 -2.24
C ALA A 52 -3.89 0.16 -2.09
N GLU A 53 -3.84 0.95 -3.16
CA GLU A 53 -4.39 2.31 -3.19
C GLU A 53 -5.89 2.33 -2.94
N VAL A 54 -6.65 1.44 -3.58
CA VAL A 54 -8.11 1.32 -3.38
C VAL A 54 -8.43 0.98 -1.92
N LYS A 55 -7.70 0.02 -1.33
CA LYS A 55 -7.90 -0.37 0.07
C LYS A 55 -7.53 0.76 1.03
N LEU A 56 -6.44 1.48 0.76
CA LEU A 56 -6.02 2.62 1.57
C LEU A 56 -7.06 3.75 1.53
N ALA A 57 -7.58 4.07 0.34
CA ALA A 57 -8.66 5.05 0.17
C ALA A 57 -9.93 4.64 0.94
N ALA A 58 -10.30 3.36 0.91
CA ALA A 58 -11.46 2.86 1.64
C ALA A 58 -11.28 2.95 3.17
N ILE A 59 -10.08 2.67 3.69
CA ILE A 59 -9.75 2.82 5.11
C ILE A 59 -9.80 4.30 5.52
N ARG A 60 -9.16 5.19 4.74
CA ARG A 60 -9.22 6.65 4.95
C ARG A 60 -10.67 7.15 4.99
N ALA A 61 -11.53 6.66 4.09
CA ALA A 61 -12.93 7.03 4.06
C ALA A 61 -13.73 6.56 5.29
N ARG A 62 -13.39 5.40 5.86
CA ARG A 62 -14.01 4.90 7.10
C ARG A 62 -13.60 5.71 8.33
N GLY A 63 -12.35 6.18 8.40
CA GLY A 63 -11.87 7.03 9.50
C GLY A 63 -12.38 8.48 9.47
N ARG A 64 -13.08 8.89 8.40
CA ARG A 64 -13.75 10.21 8.30
C ARG A 64 -15.19 10.21 8.81
N ARG A 65 -15.76 9.04 9.09
CA ARG A 65 -17.11 8.89 9.68
C ARG A 65 -17.01 8.79 11.18
#